data_AF-A0AAU3G503-F1
#
_entry.id   AF-A0AAU3G503-F1
#
_cell.length_a   1.000
_cell.length_b   1.000
_cell.length_c   1.000
_cell.angle_alpha   90.00
_cell.angle_beta   90.00
_cell.angle_gamma   90.00
#
_symmetry.space_group_name_H-M   'P 1'
#
loop_
_entity.id
_entity.type
_entity.pdbx_description
1 polymer ?
#
loop_
_entity_poly.entity_id
_entity_poly.type
_entity_poly.pdbx_seq_one_letter_code
_entity_poly.pdbx_strand_id
1 'polypeptide(L)' 'MSWQDLTKSWQDTSVDYCDVCGNLLIHTYWEFADGDATLRACRQEDEALWHRLKRFRAGYPPAGHTPPPGLVAAARE' A
#
# COMPACT_ATOMS: atom_id res chain seq x y z
N MET A 1 13.58 -6.68 1.42
CA MET A 1 13.54 -5.22 1.20
C MET A 1 14.88 -4.67 0.71
N SER A 2 14.82 -3.67 -0.16
CA SER A 2 15.97 -2.85 -0.60
C SER A 2 15.65 -1.37 -0.39
N TRP A 3 16.67 -0.56 -0.06
CA TRP A 3 16.52 0.89 0.06
C TRP A 3 16.77 1.54 -1.30
N GLN A 4 15.88 2.45 -1.73
CA GLN A 4 15.91 3.09 -3.04
C GLN A 4 15.88 4.61 -2.90
N ASP A 5 16.57 5.30 -3.80
CA ASP A 5 16.48 6.76 -3.96
C ASP A 5 15.35 7.12 -4.92
N LEU A 6 14.50 8.05 -4.50
CA LEU A 6 13.44 8.65 -5.30
C LEU A 6 14.04 9.77 -6.16
N THR A 7 14.75 9.39 -7.21
CA THR A 7 15.39 10.35 -8.11
C THR A 7 14.35 10.99 -9.02
N LYS A 8 14.06 12.27 -8.79
CA LYS A 8 13.15 13.07 -9.61
C LYS A 8 13.88 14.21 -10.30
N SER A 9 13.46 14.53 -11.52
CA SER A 9 13.94 15.73 -12.21
C SER A 9 13.40 16.99 -11.52
N TRP A 10 14.13 18.11 -11.58
CA TRP A 10 13.76 19.34 -10.86
C TRP A 10 12.39 19.90 -11.25
N GLN A 11 11.93 19.63 -12.48
CA GLN A 11 10.63 20.04 -13.01
C GLN A 11 9.50 19.05 -12.71
N ASP A 12 9.81 17.90 -12.11
CA ASP A 12 8.82 16.88 -11.77
C ASP A 12 8.09 17.26 -10.47
N THR A 13 6.80 17.56 -10.61
CA THR A 13 5.89 17.92 -9.50
C THR A 13 5.04 16.74 -9.04
N SER A 14 5.29 15.54 -9.57
CA SER A 14 4.56 14.34 -9.17
C SER A 14 4.84 13.97 -7.71
N VAL A 15 3.87 13.30 -7.11
CA VAL A 15 3.86 12.93 -5.70
C VAL A 15 3.78 11.42 -5.60
N ASP A 16 4.69 10.80 -4.86
CA ASP A 16 4.68 9.36 -4.62
C ASP A 16 4.20 9.05 -3.20
N TYR A 17 3.43 7.99 -3.07
CA TYR A 17 2.87 7.56 -1.79
C TYR A 17 3.35 6.15 -1.46
N CYS A 18 3.45 5.88 -0.17
CA CYS A 18 3.67 4.56 0.38
C CYS A 18 2.45 3.68 0.06
N ASP A 19 2.69 2.53 -0.57
CA ASP A 19 1.64 1.59 -0.97
C ASP A 19 1.00 0.88 0.24
N VAL A 20 1.63 0.98 1.42
CA VAL A 20 1.16 0.34 2.67
C VAL A 20 0.30 1.29 3.51
N CYS A 21 0.82 2.49 3.81
CA CYS A 21 0.19 3.42 4.76
C CYS A 21 -0.29 4.73 4.14
N GLY A 22 -0.06 4.96 2.84
CA GLY A 22 -0.48 6.17 2.14
C GLY A 22 0.32 7.43 2.47
N ASN A 23 1.37 7.33 3.30
CA ASN A 23 2.24 8.45 3.60
C ASN A 23 3.03 8.89 2.37
N LEU A 24 3.36 10.18 2.31
CA LEU A 24 4.18 10.75 1.24
C LEU A 24 5.61 10.18 1.24
N LEU A 25 6.11 9.80 0.07
CA LEU A 25 7.51 9.47 -0.19
C LEU A 25 8.21 10.72 -0.75
N ILE A 26 9.30 11.15 -0.11
CA ILE A 26 9.94 12.43 -0.42
C ILE A 26 11.25 12.23 -1.18
N HIS A 27 12.19 11.45 -0.60
CA HIS A 27 13.54 11.29 -1.15
C HIS A 27 13.96 9.84 -1.32
N THR A 28 13.43 8.96 -0.49
CA THR A 28 13.81 7.55 -0.46
C THR A 28 12.62 6.71 -0.06
N TYR A 29 12.69 5.43 -0.37
CA TYR A 29 11.70 4.46 0.03
C TYR A 29 12.35 3.09 0.17
N TRP A 30 11.68 2.23 0.93
CA TRP A 30 11.96 0.81 0.94
C TRP A 30 11.12 0.11 -0.13
N GLU A 31 11.73 -0.81 -0.86
CA GLU A 31 11.06 -1.60 -1.89
C GLU A 31 11.03 -3.09 -1.49
N PHE A 32 9.89 -3.74 -1.69
CA PHE A 32 9.75 -5.19 -1.50
C PHE A 32 8.74 -5.80 -2.47
N ALA A 33 8.88 -7.11 -2.72
CA ALA A 33 7.99 -7.87 -3.58
C ALA A 33 6.89 -8.57 -2.77
N ASP A 34 5.66 -8.58 -3.31
CA ASP A 34 4.53 -9.36 -2.81
C ASP A 34 3.81 -10.03 -3.99
N GLY A 35 4.24 -11.26 -4.32
CA GLY A 35 3.80 -11.97 -5.53
C GLY A 35 4.42 -11.33 -6.78
N ASP A 36 3.58 -11.03 -7.78
CA ASP A 36 4.01 -10.37 -9.03
C ASP A 36 4.09 -8.84 -8.89
N ALA A 37 3.76 -8.28 -7.73
CA ALA A 37 3.77 -6.84 -7.47
C ALA A 37 5.01 -6.41 -6.67
N THR A 38 5.53 -5.23 -7.02
CA THR A 38 6.54 -4.52 -6.24
C THR A 38 5.89 -3.36 -5.50
N LEU A 39 6.14 -3.25 -4.20
CA LEU A 39 5.54 -2.28 -3.30
C LEU A 39 6.59 -1.35 -2.72
N ARG A 40 6.21 -0.08 -2.56
CA ARG A 40 7.02 0.99 -1.98
C ARG A 40 6.53 1.32 -0.58
N ALA A 41 7.47 1.44 0.34
CA ALA A 41 7.25 1.64 1.76
C ALA A 41 8.05 2.82 2.29
N CYS A 42 7.47 3.55 3.24
CA CYS A 42 8.17 4.67 3.87
C CYS A 42 9.15 4.20 4.96
N ARG A 43 8.94 3.01 5.52
CA ARG A 43 9.79 2.40 6.56
C ARG A 43 10.02 0.91 6.28
N GLN A 44 11.12 0.38 6.78
CA GLN A 44 11.45 -1.04 6.63
C GLN A 44 10.41 -1.95 7.31
N GLU A 45 9.84 -1.49 8.42
CA GLU A 45 8.80 -2.21 9.19
C GLU A 45 7.45 -2.32 8.46
N ASP A 46 7.23 -1.54 7.38
CA ASP A 46 5.96 -1.54 6.66
C ASP A 46 5.72 -2.85 5.89
N GLU A 47 6.75 -3.65 5.56
CA GLU A 47 6.57 -4.99 5.00
C GLU A 47 5.79 -5.90 5.95
N ALA A 48 6.17 -5.89 7.24
CA ALA A 48 5.47 -6.65 8.27
C ALA A 48 4.05 -6.13 8.49
N LEU A 49 3.85 -4.81 8.45
CA LEU A 49 2.54 -4.18 8.54
C LEU A 49 1.64 -4.59 7.36
N TRP A 50 2.17 -4.56 6.13
CA TRP A 50 1.47 -4.98 4.92
C TRP A 50 0.95 -6.40 5.04
N HIS A 51 1.81 -7.36 5.40
CA HIS A 51 1.38 -8.76 5.54
C HIS A 51 0.37 -8.96 6.69
N ARG A 52 0.43 -8.15 7.74
CA ARG A 52 -0.58 -8.15 8.82
C ARG A 52 -1.93 -7.65 8.30
N LEU A 53 -1.94 -6.53 7.58
CA LEU A 53 -3.14 -5.94 6.99
C LEU A 53 -3.75 -6.84 5.90
N LYS A 54 -2.91 -7.45 5.06
CA LYS A 54 -3.33 -8.40 4.02
C LYS A 54 -4.03 -9.62 4.63
N ARG A 55 -3.49 -10.19 5.70
CA ARG A 55 -4.14 -11.27 6.46
C ARG A 55 -5.46 -10.82 7.09
N PHE A 56 -5.49 -9.63 7.67
CA PHE A 56 -6.71 -9.07 8.24
C PHE A 56 -7.79 -8.86 7.16
N ARG A 57 -7.42 -8.31 6.00
CA ARG A 57 -8.31 -8.12 4.85
C ARG A 57 -8.82 -9.43 4.27
N ALA A 58 -8.01 -10.49 4.22
CA ALA A 58 -8.49 -11.80 3.78
C ALA A 58 -9.62 -12.34 4.68
N GLY A 59 -9.67 -11.92 5.94
CA GLY A 59 -10.78 -12.18 6.86
C GLY A 59 -11.90 -11.13 6.84
N TYR A 60 -11.85 -10.12 5.95
CA TYR A 60 -12.80 -9.01 5.93
C TYR A 60 -13.40 -8.75 4.53
N PRO A 61 -14.73 -8.61 4.41
CA PRO A 61 -15.69 -8.78 5.49
C PRO A 61 -15.83 -10.27 5.87
N PRO A 62 -16.11 -10.60 7.13
CA PRO A 62 -16.32 -11.98 7.53
C PRO A 62 -17.49 -12.58 6.74
N ALA A 63 -17.46 -13.90 6.49
CA ALA A 63 -18.55 -14.59 5.84
C ALA A 63 -19.89 -14.29 6.55
N GLY A 64 -20.88 -13.80 5.80
CA GLY A 64 -22.19 -13.41 6.35
C GLY A 64 -22.33 -11.95 6.77
N HIS A 65 -21.30 -11.11 6.61
CA HIS A 65 -21.45 -9.66 6.82
C HIS A 65 -22.28 -9.05 5.69
N THR A 66 -23.48 -8.56 6.02
CA THR A 66 -24.23 -7.68 5.14
C THR A 66 -23.74 -6.25 5.39
N PRO A 67 -23.19 -5.55 4.38
CA PRO A 67 -22.79 -4.16 4.56
C PRO A 67 -24.00 -3.30 4.97
N PRO A 68 -23.79 -2.22 5.75
CA PRO A 68 -24.87 -1.32 6.10
C PRO A 68 -25.53 -0.75 4.83
N PRO A 69 -26.86 -0.57 4.81
CA PRO A 69 -27.52 0.08 3.69
C PRO A 69 -26.89 1.46 3.43
N GLY A 70 -26.45 1.70 2.18
CA GLY A 70 -25.80 2.93 1.75
C GLY A 70 -24.28 2.85 1.54
N LEU A 71 -23.62 1.78 1.95
CA LEU A 71 -22.22 1.51 1.59
C LEU A 71 -22.17 0.80 0.24
N VAL A 72 -21.87 1.56 -0.82
CA VAL A 72 -21.65 1.02 -2.17
C VAL A 72 -20.42 0.11 -2.11
N ALA A 73 -20.62 -1.19 -2.26
CA ALA A 73 -19.53 -2.11 -2.54
C ALA A 73 -18.91 -1.68 -3.87
N ALA A 74 -17.74 -1.05 -3.83
CA ALA A 74 -16.92 -0.83 -5.01
C ALA A 74 -16.38 -2.19 -5.47
N ALA A 75 -17.24 -3.00 -6.10
CA ALA A 75 -16.82 -4.13 -6.91
C ALA A 75 -16.09 -3.55 -8.13
N ARG A 76 -14.78 -3.77 -8.20
CA ARG A 76 -13.99 -3.48 -9.39
C ARG A 76 -14.28 -4.57 -10.45
N GLU A 77 -14.45 -4.11 -11.68
CA GLU A 77 -14.53 -4.91 -12.92
C GLU A 77 -13.29 -5.77 -13.15
#